data_AF-A0A484F5N1-F1
#
_entry.id   AF-A0A484F5N1-F1
#
_cell.length_a   1.000
_cell.length_b   1.000
_cell.length_c   1.000
_cell.angle_alpha   90.00
_cell.angle_beta   90.00
_cell.angle_gamma   90.00
#
_symmetry.space_group_name_H-M   'P 1'
#
loop_
_entity.id
_entity.type
_entity.pdbx_description
1 polymer ?
#
loop_
_entity_poly.entity_id
_entity_poly.type
_entity_poly.pdbx_seq_one_letter_code
_entity_poly.pdbx_strand_id
1 'polypeptide(L)'
;MKTSKTIGRLTLLLEGKEVGSDLLVTLTGGKAHIGAAALAYPDKETGRITASVLSAPGHKEEKIALDGAKTLSKETKKTVLFAAGIHLDDISAEEIEEINKTCAEMVQNCLKNLD
;
A
#
# COMPACT_ATOMS: atom_id res chain seq x y z
N MET A 1 -10.36 -4.69 -7.27
CA MET A 1 -9.04 -4.38 -7.87
C MET A 1 -8.03 -5.46 -7.47
N LYS A 2 -7.30 -6.08 -8.40
CA LYS A 2 -6.25 -7.05 -8.08
C LYS A 2 -5.14 -7.01 -9.13
N THR A 3 -3.90 -6.78 -8.72
CA THR A 3 -2.73 -6.76 -9.61
C THR A 3 -1.55 -7.46 -8.95
N SER A 4 -0.71 -8.11 -9.75
CA SER A 4 0.50 -8.78 -9.27
C SER A 4 1.69 -8.39 -10.13
N LYS A 5 2.87 -8.28 -9.52
CA LYS A 5 4.13 -8.03 -10.22
C LYS A 5 5.25 -8.85 -9.57
N THR A 6 6.00 -9.57 -10.39
CA THR A 6 7.18 -10.32 -9.94
C THR A 6 8.42 -9.49 -10.21
N ILE A 7 9.27 -9.35 -9.19
CA ILE A 7 10.58 -8.70 -9.23
C ILE A 7 11.60 -9.62 -8.57
N GLY A 8 12.67 -9.95 -9.29
CA GLY A 8 13.64 -10.95 -8.86
C GLY A 8 12.97 -12.24 -8.36
N ARG A 9 13.15 -12.54 -7.07
CA ARG A 9 12.61 -13.73 -6.37
C ARG A 9 11.33 -13.47 -5.56
N LEU A 10 10.71 -12.30 -5.71
CA LEU A 10 9.53 -11.88 -4.96
C LEU A 10 8.36 -11.59 -5.90
N THR A 11 7.19 -12.15 -5.60
CA THR A 11 5.92 -11.71 -6.21
C THR A 11 5.19 -10.82 -5.23
N LEU A 12 4.93 -9.58 -5.67
CA LEU A 12 4.07 -8.62 -4.98
C LEU A 12 2.64 -8.75 -5.48
N LEU A 13 1.68 -8.63 -4.56
CA LEU A 13 0.26 -8.68 -4.81
C LEU A 13 -0.42 -7.46 -4.18
N LEU A 14 -1.11 -6.68 -5.00
CA LEU A 14 -1.97 -5.58 -4.57
C LEU A 14 -3.43 -5.99 -4.78
N GLU A 15 -4.21 -5.98 -3.72
CA GLU A 15 -5.65 -6.25 -3.74
C GLU A 15 -6.40 -5.07 -3.14
N GLY A 16 -7.48 -4.65 -3.79
CA GLY A 16 -8.35 -3.58 -3.37
C GLY A 16 -9.81 -4.01 -3.40
N LYS A 17 -10.53 -3.72 -2.32
CA LYS A 17 -11.94 -4.04 -2.11
C LYS A 17 -12.69 -2.80 -1.65
N GLU A 18 -13.84 -2.52 -2.26
CA GLU A 18 -14.73 -1.47 -1.78
C GLU A 18 -15.43 -1.87 -0.48
N VAL A 19 -15.56 -0.91 0.43
CA VAL A 19 -16.29 -1.03 1.69
C VAL A 19 -17.26 0.13 1.76
N GLY A 20 -18.44 -0.03 1.17
CA GLY A 20 -19.35 1.11 0.96
C GLY A 20 -18.69 2.16 0.05
N SER A 21 -18.58 3.39 0.54
CA SER A 21 -17.88 4.49 -0.16
C SER A 21 -16.36 4.48 0.05
N ASP A 22 -15.83 3.58 0.87
CA ASP A 22 -14.43 3.54 1.28
C ASP A 22 -13.67 2.42 0.55
N LEU A 23 -12.33 2.40 0.70
CA LEU A 23 -11.47 1.44 0.05
C LEU A 23 -10.56 0.72 1.07
N LEU A 24 -10.59 -0.60 1.06
CA LEU A 24 -9.61 -1.46 1.74
C LEU A 24 -8.60 -1.96 0.73
N VAL A 25 -7.31 -1.74 0.98
CA VAL A 25 -6.22 -2.18 0.10
C VAL A 25 -5.17 -2.96 0.90
N THR A 26 -4.69 -4.05 0.32
CA THR A 26 -3.57 -4.83 0.85
C THR A 26 -2.46 -4.91 -0.18
N LEU A 27 -1.22 -4.69 0.23
CA LEU A 27 -0.02 -4.93 -0.57
C LEU A 27 0.88 -5.94 0.15
N THR A 28 1.03 -7.12 -0.43
CA THR A 28 1.76 -8.23 0.20
C THR A 28 2.79 -8.82 -0.74
N GLY A 29 3.77 -9.55 -0.17
CA GLY A 29 4.74 -10.30 -0.95
C GLY A 29 5.49 -11.33 -0.12
N GLY A 30 5.90 -12.42 -0.76
CA GLY A 30 6.61 -13.52 -0.11
C GLY A 30 5.75 -14.16 0.98
N LYS A 31 6.25 -14.24 2.22
CA LYS A 31 5.44 -14.68 3.37
C LYS A 31 4.55 -13.54 3.84
N ALA A 32 3.36 -13.45 3.26
CA ALA A 32 2.38 -12.43 3.57
C ALA A 32 2.03 -12.38 5.07
N HIS A 33 1.97 -11.17 5.60
CA HIS A 33 1.60 -10.85 6.99
C HIS A 33 1.07 -9.40 7.04
N ILE A 34 0.74 -8.89 8.22
CA ILE A 34 0.44 -7.46 8.42
C ILE A 34 1.61 -6.86 9.19
N GLY A 35 2.41 -6.05 8.51
CA GLY A 35 3.53 -5.34 9.12
C GLY A 35 3.20 -3.87 9.41
N ALA A 36 2.37 -3.24 8.58
CA ALA A 36 1.83 -1.92 8.85
C ALA A 36 0.43 -1.73 8.24
N ALA A 37 -0.37 -0.83 8.82
CA ALA A 37 -1.64 -0.40 8.27
C ALA A 37 -1.82 1.11 8.43
N ALA A 38 -2.19 1.80 7.36
CA ALA A 38 -2.42 3.23 7.36
C ALA A 38 -3.85 3.56 6.94
N LEU A 39 -4.47 4.49 7.67
CA LEU A 39 -5.77 5.06 7.32
C LEU A 39 -5.54 6.47 6.78
N ALA A 40 -6.05 6.75 5.59
CA ALA A 40 -6.02 8.08 4.97
C ALA A 40 -7.42 8.53 4.54
N TYR A 41 -7.70 9.82 4.64
CA TYR A 41 -8.97 10.42 4.23
C TYR A 41 -8.81 11.89 3.85
N PRO A 42 -9.68 12.42 2.96
CA PRO A 42 -9.73 13.84 2.70
C PRO A 42 -10.31 14.58 3.90
N ASP A 43 -9.58 15.58 4.38
CA ASP A 43 -10.06 16.54 5.36
C ASP A 43 -11.20 17.37 4.74
N LYS A 44 -12.34 17.42 5.44
CA LYS A 44 -13.57 18.01 4.88
C LYS A 44 -13.49 19.53 4.72
N GLU A 45 -12.67 20.20 5.52
CA GLU A 45 -12.58 21.66 5.53
C GLU A 45 -11.52 22.17 4.56
N THR A 46 -10.37 21.48 4.52
CA THR A 46 -9.19 21.93 3.77
C THR A 46 -8.97 21.17 2.46
N GLY A 47 -9.62 20.02 2.26
CA GLY A 47 -9.40 19.12 1.13
C GLY A 47 -8.02 18.44 1.14
N ARG A 48 -7.21 18.66 2.19
CA ARG A 48 -5.90 18.01 2.37
C ARG A 48 -6.08 16.56 2.77
N ILE A 49 -5.14 15.69 2.41
CA ILE A 49 -5.18 14.29 2.84
C ILE A 49 -4.53 14.14 4.21
N THR A 50 -5.32 13.73 5.19
CA THR A 50 -4.86 13.34 6.51
C THR A 50 -4.61 11.84 6.50
N ALA A 51 -3.51 11.38 7.12
CA ALA A 51 -3.24 9.96 7.26
C ALA A 51 -2.48 9.64 8.54
N SER A 52 -2.75 8.47 9.11
CA SER A 52 -2.05 7.90 10.26
C SER A 52 -1.71 6.45 9.98
N VAL A 53 -0.62 5.96 10.57
CA VAL A 53 -0.11 4.60 10.37
C VAL A 53 0.14 3.91 11.70
N LEU A 54 -0.18 2.63 11.75
CA LEU A 54 0.16 1.71 12.82
C LEU A 54 1.10 0.65 12.27
N SER A 55 2.21 0.43 12.96
CA SER A 55 3.28 -0.50 12.54
C SER A 55 3.44 -1.58 13.61
N ALA A 56 3.50 -2.84 13.17
CA ALA A 56 3.87 -3.95 14.04
C ALA A 56 5.36 -3.84 14.41
N PRO A 57 5.77 -4.13 15.67
CA PRO A 57 7.17 -4.00 16.08
C PRO A 57 8.13 -4.81 15.18
N GLY A 58 9.21 -4.18 14.74
CA GLY A 58 10.26 -4.82 13.91
C GLY A 58 10.00 -4.83 12.40
N HIS A 59 8.83 -4.35 11.95
CA HIS A 59 8.47 -4.26 10.53
C HIS A 59 8.88 -2.92 9.91
N LYS A 60 9.09 -2.89 8.58
CA LYS A 60 9.58 -1.71 7.84
C LYS A 60 8.59 -1.21 6.79
N GLU A 61 7.38 -1.72 6.79
CA GLU A 61 6.37 -1.44 5.76
C GLU A 61 5.58 -0.15 6.01
N GLU A 62 5.90 0.60 7.07
CA GLU A 62 5.23 1.85 7.47
C GLU A 62 5.12 2.85 6.32
N LYS A 63 6.24 3.10 5.64
CA LYS A 63 6.28 4.06 4.53
C LYS A 63 5.41 3.60 3.36
N ILE A 64 5.44 2.31 3.03
CA ILE A 64 4.63 1.72 1.95
C ILE A 64 3.14 1.89 2.27
N ALA A 65 2.74 1.56 3.50
CA ALA A 65 1.35 1.71 3.93
C ALA A 65 0.90 3.17 3.91
N LEU A 66 1.69 4.08 4.50
CA LEU A 66 1.34 5.49 4.62
C LEU A 66 1.26 6.19 3.25
N ASP A 67 2.25 5.98 2.38
CA ASP A 67 2.26 6.58 1.05
C ASP A 67 1.15 5.99 0.17
N GLY A 68 0.95 4.67 0.24
CA GLY A 68 -0.13 3.97 -0.47
C GLY A 68 -1.51 4.51 -0.11
N ALA A 69 -1.81 4.63 1.19
CA ALA A 69 -3.07 5.18 1.66
C ALA A 69 -3.28 6.63 1.20
N LYS A 70 -2.25 7.49 1.34
CA LYS A 70 -2.33 8.90 0.93
C LYS A 70 -2.57 9.05 -0.56
N THR A 71 -1.82 8.33 -1.39
CA THR A 71 -1.97 8.36 -2.84
C THR A 71 -3.38 7.95 -3.24
N LEU A 72 -3.85 6.79 -2.77
CA LEU A 72 -5.17 6.30 -3.17
C LEU A 72 -6.29 7.19 -2.66
N SER A 73 -6.20 7.71 -1.42
CA SER A 73 -7.20 8.63 -0.88
C SER A 73 -7.25 9.95 -1.66
N LYS A 74 -6.08 10.47 -2.06
CA LYS A 74 -5.99 11.70 -2.87
C LYS A 74 -6.69 11.56 -4.22
N GLU A 75 -6.44 10.45 -4.91
CA GLU A 75 -6.90 10.25 -6.28
C GLU A 75 -8.37 9.79 -6.33
N THR A 76 -8.78 8.93 -5.39
CA THR A 76 -10.17 8.41 -5.34
C THR A 76 -11.14 9.30 -4.56
N LYS A 77 -10.63 10.24 -3.75
CA LYS A 77 -11.42 11.02 -2.76
C LYS A 77 -12.14 10.17 -1.71
N LYS A 78 -11.75 8.91 -1.55
CA LYS A 78 -12.31 7.97 -0.56
C LYS A 78 -11.48 7.95 0.72
N THR A 79 -12.08 7.47 1.81
CA THR A 79 -11.31 6.96 2.94
C THR A 79 -10.64 5.67 2.51
N VAL A 80 -9.34 5.51 2.79
CA VAL A 80 -8.56 4.35 2.40
C VAL A 80 -7.87 3.75 3.62
N LEU A 81 -8.13 2.48 3.89
CA LEU A 81 -7.31 1.65 4.78
C LEU A 81 -6.35 0.83 3.92
N PHE A 82 -5.05 1.07 4.07
CA PHE A 82 -4.00 0.37 3.33
C PHE A 82 -3.15 -0.45 4.29
N ALA A 83 -3.14 -1.78 4.14
CA ALA A 83 -2.27 -2.67 4.89
C ALA A 83 -1.13 -3.20 4.01
N ALA A 84 0.07 -3.27 4.57
CA ALA A 84 1.25 -3.77 3.91
C ALA A 84 1.96 -4.83 4.75
N GLY A 85 2.51 -5.84 4.10
CA GLY A 85 3.35 -6.85 4.73
C GLY A 85 4.08 -7.69 3.70
N ILE A 86 5.38 -7.47 3.62
CA ILE A 86 6.26 -8.08 2.62
C ILE A 86 7.39 -8.74 3.38
N HIS A 87 7.62 -10.02 3.14
CA HIS A 87 8.73 -10.75 3.75
C HIS A 87 9.59 -11.37 2.66
N LEU A 88 10.89 -11.07 2.69
CA LEU A 88 11.90 -11.71 1.86
C LEU A 88 13.12 -12.02 2.72
N ASP A 89 13.56 -13.28 2.71
CA ASP A 89 14.72 -13.74 3.50
C ASP A 89 16.03 -13.19 2.93
N ASP A 90 16.94 -12.76 3.81
CA ASP A 90 18.26 -12.22 3.46
C ASP A 90 18.17 -11.09 2.42
N ILE A 91 17.22 -10.17 2.62
CA ILE A 91 16.95 -9.08 1.69
C ILE A 91 18.12 -8.08 1.62
N SER A 92 18.58 -7.77 0.40
CA SER A 92 19.62 -6.76 0.17
C SER A 92 19.06 -5.32 0.17
N ALA A 93 19.93 -4.31 0.28
CA ALA A 93 19.51 -2.91 0.20
C ALA A 93 18.94 -2.56 -1.19
N GLU A 94 19.53 -3.13 -2.25
CA GLU A 94 19.09 -2.98 -3.63
C GLU A 94 17.71 -3.63 -3.84
N GLU A 95 17.48 -4.82 -3.27
CA GLU A 95 16.16 -5.47 -3.28
C GLU A 95 15.13 -4.61 -2.54
N ILE A 96 15.47 -4.02 -1.39
CA ILE A 96 14.59 -3.10 -0.66
C ILE A 96 14.20 -1.89 -1.54
N GLU A 97 15.15 -1.29 -2.23
CA GLU A 97 14.89 -0.15 -3.10
C GLU A 97 13.99 -0.53 -4.28
N GLU A 98 14.27 -1.65 -4.94
CA GLU A 98 13.47 -2.16 -6.05
C GLU A 98 12.04 -2.49 -5.62
N ILE A 99 11.87 -3.10 -4.44
CA ILE A 99 10.57 -3.38 -3.83
C ILE A 99 9.81 -2.09 -3.57
N ASN A 100 10.42 -1.10 -2.91
CA ASN A 100 9.76 0.16 -2.61
C ASN A 100 9.31 0.89 -3.88
N LYS A 101 10.18 0.96 -4.90
CA LYS A 101 9.86 1.54 -6.20
C LYS A 101 8.70 0.79 -6.87
N THR A 102 8.75 -0.53 -6.87
CA THR A 102 7.72 -1.37 -7.49
C THR A 102 6.38 -1.24 -6.77
N CYS A 103 6.37 -1.16 -5.44
CA CYS A 103 5.15 -0.92 -4.67
C CYS A 103 4.51 0.42 -5.05
N ALA A 104 5.29 1.49 -5.14
CA ALA A 104 4.80 2.80 -5.56
C ALA A 104 4.21 2.76 -6.98
N GLU A 105 4.89 2.11 -7.93
CA GLU A 105 4.38 1.91 -9.29
C GLU A 105 3.08 1.12 -9.33
N MET A 106 2.96 0.06 -8.52
CA MET A 106 1.74 -0.75 -8.43
C MET A 106 0.56 0.08 -7.92
N VAL A 107 0.77 0.90 -6.88
CA VAL A 107 -0.25 1.81 -6.35
C VAL A 107 -0.68 2.85 -7.40
N GLN A 108 0.26 3.43 -8.15
CA GLN A 108 -0.07 4.39 -9.21
C GLN A 108 -0.84 3.75 -10.37
N ASN A 109 -0.47 2.54 -10.76
CA ASN A 109 -1.09 1.86 -11.89
C ASN A 109 -2.45 1.22 -11.53
N CYS A 110 -2.68 0.89 -10.26
CA CYS A 110 -3.95 0.29 -9.86
C CYS A 110 -5.12 1.30 -9.96
N LEU A 111 -4.84 2.60 -9.84
CA LEU A 111 -5.77 3.71 -10.12
C LEU A 111 -6.30 3.73 -11.56
N LYS A 112 -5.53 3.27 -12.54
CA LYS A 112 -5.98 3.20 -13.94
C LYS A 112 -7.02 2.11 -14.20
N ASN A 113 -7.24 1.24 -13.22
CA ASN A 113 -8.18 0.13 -13.28
C ASN A 113 -9.29 0.26 -12.23
N LEU A 114 -9.43 1.45 -11.63
CA LEU A 114 -10.54 1.83 -10.76
C LEU A 114 -11.57 2.57 -11.62
N ASP A 115 -12.34 1.79 -12.38
CA ASP A 115 -13.59 2.23 -13.02
C ASP A 115 -14.78 1.89 -12.11
#